data_AF-A0A7S3X1I1-F1
#
_entry.id   AF-A0A7S3X1I1-F1
#
_cell.length_a   1.000
_cell.length_b   1.000
_cell.length_c   1.000
_cell.angle_alpha   90.00
_cell.angle_beta   90.00
_cell.angle_gamma   90.00
#
_symmetry.space_group_name_H-M   'P 1'
#
loop_
_entity.id
_entity.type
_entity.pdbx_description
1 polymer ?
#
loop_
_entity_poly.entity_id
_entity_poly.type
_entity_poly.pdbx_seq_one_letter_code
_entity_poly.pdbx_strand_id
1 'polypeptide(L)'
;KGSAEEEDEAAAAAMAKALDRAHKLRASSGRASSSEGGHSQGCASSTGEGGLETVVLRHESGATAEVYLFGATLCSYKSPDGVEHIFVSPGAIFNGAKAIRGGVPVVFPQFGQPDTAMPQHGIARTSTWAVKEIRDSAEEACLTLTLSDSAATRDKWDYAFGLEFAVSLTAVSLTMTLRVANPGPAPFDFHALLHTYFRVPDIGTTVVRGLRGRTYIDKVADGVSRVEAAAEIHLPSFTDRVYLGEA
;
A
#
# COMPACT_ATOMS: atom_id res chain seq x y z
N LYS A 1 -6.22 -40.51 -7.63
CA LYS A 1 -5.56 -39.39 -6.89
C LYS A 1 -4.51 -38.74 -7.81
N GLY A 2 -4.94 -38.07 -8.88
CA GLY A 2 -3.99 -37.49 -9.83
C GLY A 2 -4.70 -36.78 -10.97
N SER A 3 -5.66 -35.91 -10.65
CA SER A 3 -6.37 -35.14 -11.68
C SER A 3 -6.54 -33.66 -11.32
N ALA A 4 -6.56 -33.31 -10.03
CA ALA A 4 -6.65 -31.91 -9.60
C ALA A 4 -5.31 -31.17 -9.62
N GLU A 5 -4.20 -31.84 -9.30
CA GLU A 5 -2.86 -31.23 -9.30
C GLU A 5 -2.33 -30.99 -10.73
N GLU A 6 -2.63 -31.88 -11.69
CA GLU A 6 -2.24 -31.69 -13.10
C GLU A 6 -3.05 -30.58 -13.79
N GLU A 7 -4.31 -30.36 -13.39
CA GLU A 7 -5.16 -29.28 -13.90
C GLU A 7 -4.69 -27.90 -13.40
N ASP A 8 -4.26 -27.80 -12.13
CA ASP A 8 -3.71 -26.56 -11.56
C ASP A 8 -2.34 -26.19 -12.16
N GLU A 9 -1.48 -27.19 -12.42
CA GLU A 9 -0.17 -26.95 -13.05
C GLU A 9 -0.31 -26.52 -14.52
N ALA A 10 -1.30 -27.08 -15.24
CA ALA A 10 -1.62 -26.67 -16.60
C ALA A 10 -2.18 -25.23 -16.66
N ALA A 11 -3.02 -24.84 -15.69
CA ALA A 11 -3.56 -23.48 -15.59
C ALA A 11 -2.47 -22.45 -15.28
N ALA A 12 -1.54 -22.76 -14.36
CA ALA A 12 -0.41 -21.90 -14.04
C ALA A 12 0.53 -21.70 -15.25
N ALA A 13 0.81 -22.78 -16.00
CA ALA A 13 1.64 -22.71 -17.20
C ALA A 13 0.98 -21.92 -18.35
N ALA A 14 -0.35 -21.98 -18.48
CA ALA A 14 -1.09 -21.19 -19.46
C ALA A 14 -1.05 -19.69 -19.13
N MET A 15 -1.16 -19.34 -17.85
CA MET A 15 -1.11 -17.95 -17.38
C MET A 15 0.28 -17.32 -17.56
N ALA A 16 1.35 -18.08 -17.29
CA ALA A 16 2.73 -17.62 -17.53
C ALA A 16 3.00 -17.32 -19.02
N LYS A 17 2.47 -18.15 -19.94
CA LYS A 17 2.59 -17.91 -21.40
C LYS A 17 1.79 -16.69 -21.86
N ALA A 18 0.64 -16.42 -21.24
CA ALA A 18 -0.17 -15.23 -21.55
C ALA A 18 0.55 -13.93 -21.14
N LEU A 19 1.22 -13.94 -19.98
CA LEU A 19 2.00 -12.81 -19.48
C LEU A 19 3.23 -12.51 -20.35
N ASP A 20 3.99 -13.55 -20.76
CA ASP A 20 5.14 -13.38 -21.66
C ASP A 20 4.73 -12.81 -23.04
N ARG A 21 3.57 -13.23 -23.56
CA ARG A 21 3.03 -12.69 -24.82
C ARG A 21 2.60 -11.22 -24.69
N ALA A 22 2.03 -10.84 -23.55
CA ALA A 22 1.67 -9.44 -23.27
C ALA A 22 2.92 -8.54 -23.11
N HIS A 23 3.98 -9.06 -22.48
CA HIS A 23 5.28 -8.38 -22.36
C HIS A 23 5.93 -8.14 -23.73
N LYS A 24 5.92 -9.14 -24.62
CA LYS A 24 6.49 -9.03 -25.98
C LYS A 24 5.72 -8.04 -26.85
N LEU A 25 4.39 -7.94 -26.69
CA LEU A 25 3.58 -6.96 -27.42
C LEU A 25 3.85 -5.52 -26.95
N ARG A 26 4.05 -5.30 -25.64
CA ARG A 26 4.41 -3.99 -25.07
C ARG A 26 5.83 -3.54 -25.43
N ALA A 27 6.77 -4.47 -25.55
CA ALA A 27 8.15 -4.17 -25.98
C ALA A 27 8.24 -3.68 -27.45
N SER A 28 7.20 -3.91 -28.26
CA SER A 28 7.19 -3.56 -29.69
C SER A 28 6.64 -2.17 -30.01
N SER A 29 6.06 -1.45 -29.04
CA SER A 29 5.31 -0.20 -29.30
C SER A 29 5.91 1.08 -28.70
N GLY A 30 7.15 1.08 -28.23
CA GLY A 30 7.74 2.25 -27.56
C GLY A 30 9.05 2.71 -28.20
N ARG A 31 8.97 3.55 -29.24
CA ARG A 31 10.14 4.32 -29.70
C ARG A 31 9.97 5.77 -29.26
N ALA A 32 10.52 6.11 -28.10
CA ALA A 32 10.64 7.49 -27.63
C ALA A 32 12.00 8.07 -28.09
N SER A 33 11.97 9.29 -28.61
CA SER A 33 13.15 10.05 -29.04
C SER A 33 13.94 10.56 -27.85
N SER A 34 15.26 10.42 -27.91
CA SER A 34 16.23 10.88 -26.92
C SER A 34 16.53 12.38 -27.04
N SER A 35 16.50 13.11 -25.93
CA SER A 35 17.24 14.36 -25.75
C SER A 35 18.05 14.27 -24.45
N GLU A 36 19.34 14.58 -24.54
CA GLU A 36 20.35 14.45 -23.50
C GLU A 36 20.23 15.52 -22.39
N GLY A 37 20.42 15.11 -21.14
CA GLY A 37 20.65 16.01 -20.00
C GLY A 37 20.56 15.32 -18.64
N GLY A 38 21.71 15.17 -17.95
CA GLY A 38 21.82 14.88 -16.50
C GLY A 38 21.46 13.46 -16.04
N HIS A 39 22.41 12.76 -15.41
CA HIS A 39 22.18 11.41 -14.86
C HIS A 39 21.35 11.50 -13.55
N SER A 40 20.02 11.55 -13.65
CA SER A 40 19.16 11.16 -12.54
C SER A 40 19.15 9.63 -12.44
N GLN A 41 19.40 9.07 -11.26
CA GLN A 41 19.06 7.67 -11.01
C GLN A 41 17.52 7.60 -10.92
N GLY A 42 16.87 7.52 -12.07
CA GLY A 42 15.44 7.76 -12.19
C GLY A 42 14.54 6.76 -11.46
N CYS A 43 13.32 7.18 -11.20
CA CYS A 43 12.23 6.33 -10.73
C CYS A 43 12.01 5.17 -11.72
N ALA A 44 12.05 3.93 -11.26
CA ALA A 44 12.03 2.77 -12.14
C ALA A 44 11.08 1.68 -11.63
N SER A 45 10.38 1.04 -12.57
CA SER A 45 9.79 -0.27 -12.34
C SER A 45 10.89 -1.28 -12.02
N SER A 46 10.65 -2.12 -11.04
CA SER A 46 11.60 -3.10 -10.53
C SER A 46 10.86 -4.40 -10.19
N THR A 47 11.64 -5.43 -9.89
CA THR A 47 11.14 -6.69 -9.33
C THR A 47 11.57 -6.75 -7.87
N GLY A 48 10.59 -6.72 -6.97
CA GLY A 48 10.79 -6.83 -5.54
C GLY A 48 10.91 -8.28 -5.07
N GLU A 49 10.82 -8.45 -3.76
CA GLU A 49 10.81 -9.77 -3.12
C GLU A 49 9.67 -10.63 -3.68
N GLY A 50 9.94 -11.94 -3.81
CA GLY A 50 8.97 -12.91 -4.34
C GLY A 50 8.54 -12.68 -5.80
N GLY A 51 9.26 -11.84 -6.55
CA GLY A 51 9.02 -11.61 -7.97
C GLY A 51 7.89 -10.62 -8.27
N LEU A 52 7.36 -9.92 -7.26
CA LEU A 52 6.31 -8.94 -7.46
C LEU A 52 6.84 -7.67 -8.11
N GLU A 53 6.01 -7.03 -8.94
CA GLU A 53 6.32 -5.74 -9.52
C GLU A 53 6.32 -4.64 -8.46
N THR A 54 7.37 -3.81 -8.48
CA THR A 54 7.52 -2.64 -7.62
C THR A 54 7.88 -1.41 -8.44
N VAL A 55 7.71 -0.24 -7.84
CA VAL A 55 8.30 1.01 -8.30
C VAL A 55 9.17 1.56 -7.18
N VAL A 56 10.42 1.89 -7.50
CA VAL A 56 11.34 2.54 -6.57
C VAL A 56 11.46 4.01 -6.95
N LEU A 57 11.04 4.88 -6.02
CA LEU A 57 11.27 6.32 -6.07
C LEU A 57 12.66 6.62 -5.50
N ARG A 58 13.40 7.50 -6.18
CA ARG A 58 14.73 7.94 -5.77
C ARG A 58 14.80 9.45 -5.88
N HIS A 59 15.25 10.10 -4.82
CA HIS A 59 15.49 11.54 -4.80
C HIS A 59 17.00 11.81 -4.85
N GLU A 60 17.43 12.92 -5.44
CA GLU A 60 18.85 13.28 -5.60
C GLU A 60 19.60 13.40 -4.27
N SER A 61 18.89 13.70 -3.18
CA SER A 61 19.44 13.71 -1.82
C SER A 61 19.87 12.33 -1.31
N GLY A 62 19.47 11.25 -1.97
CA GLY A 62 19.66 9.87 -1.52
C GLY A 62 18.45 9.24 -0.81
N ALA A 63 17.37 10.01 -0.58
CA ALA A 63 16.13 9.44 -0.07
C ALA A 63 15.51 8.46 -1.08
N THR A 64 14.90 7.39 -0.59
CA THR A 64 14.26 6.37 -1.45
C THR A 64 12.95 5.87 -0.87
N ALA A 65 12.03 5.44 -1.72
CA ALA A 65 10.82 4.74 -1.33
C ALA A 65 10.50 3.60 -2.30
N GLU A 66 10.00 2.47 -1.81
CA GLU A 66 9.60 1.34 -2.65
C GLU A 66 8.13 1.02 -2.44
N VAL A 67 7.38 0.92 -3.54
CA VAL A 67 5.95 0.62 -3.56
C VAL A 67 5.70 -0.61 -4.41
N TYR A 68 5.06 -1.62 -3.82
CA TYR A 68 4.61 -2.81 -4.52
C TYR A 68 3.29 -2.51 -5.24
N LEU A 69 3.17 -2.89 -6.51
CA LEU A 69 1.92 -2.72 -7.27
C LEU A 69 0.81 -3.60 -6.68
N PHE A 70 1.18 -4.76 -6.12
CA PHE A 70 0.26 -5.55 -5.32
C PHE A 70 -0.11 -4.82 -4.02
N GLY A 71 -1.38 -4.48 -3.90
CA GLY A 71 -1.96 -3.74 -2.79
C GLY A 71 -1.61 -2.25 -2.72
N ALA A 72 -0.89 -1.71 -3.71
CA ALA A 72 -0.27 -0.38 -3.64
C ALA A 72 0.53 -0.18 -2.34
N THR A 73 1.26 -1.22 -1.91
CA THR A 73 1.83 -1.28 -0.57
C THR A 73 3.23 -0.65 -0.57
N LEU A 74 3.38 0.52 0.06
CA LEU A 74 4.69 1.11 0.32
C LEU A 74 5.42 0.27 1.38
N CYS A 75 6.56 -0.33 1.02
CA CYS A 75 7.27 -1.30 1.86
C CYS A 75 8.61 -0.77 2.38
N SER A 76 9.14 0.31 1.81
CA SER A 76 10.37 0.95 2.28
C SER A 76 10.27 2.45 2.12
N TYR A 77 10.79 3.19 3.09
CA TYR A 77 11.11 4.61 2.98
C TYR A 77 12.39 4.89 3.78
N LYS A 78 13.44 5.28 3.06
CA LYS A 78 14.73 5.64 3.64
C LYS A 78 15.01 7.12 3.46
N SER A 79 15.41 7.78 4.54
CA SER A 79 15.95 9.13 4.52
C SER A 79 17.33 9.19 3.83
N PRO A 80 17.86 10.39 3.51
CA PRO A 80 19.16 10.56 2.87
C PRO A 80 20.34 9.85 3.54
N ASP A 81 20.30 9.70 4.86
CA ASP A 81 21.30 9.01 5.68
C ASP A 81 21.12 7.47 5.69
N GLY A 82 20.14 6.94 4.95
CA GLY A 82 19.87 5.52 4.79
C GLY A 82 19.03 4.90 5.91
N VAL A 83 18.52 5.69 6.86
CA VAL A 83 17.66 5.19 7.94
C VAL A 83 16.30 4.75 7.39
N GLU A 84 15.92 3.50 7.65
CA GLU A 84 14.62 2.94 7.26
C GLU A 84 13.53 3.36 8.26
N HIS A 85 12.43 3.90 7.76
CA HIS A 85 11.30 4.36 8.56
C HIS A 85 10.10 3.41 8.54
N ILE A 86 10.07 2.45 7.61
CA ILE A 86 8.94 1.54 7.41
C ILE A 86 9.32 0.13 7.86
N PHE A 87 8.43 -0.46 8.65
CA PHE A 87 8.58 -1.83 9.14
C PHE A 87 7.84 -2.78 8.22
N VAL A 88 8.57 -3.77 7.71
CA VAL A 88 8.01 -4.96 7.07
C VAL A 88 8.40 -6.18 7.89
N SER A 89 7.43 -7.08 8.12
CA SER A 89 7.67 -8.28 8.91
C SER A 89 8.67 -9.21 8.21
N PRO A 90 9.64 -9.79 8.92
CA PRO A 90 10.55 -10.80 8.35
C PRO A 90 9.85 -12.07 7.82
N GLY A 91 8.60 -12.29 8.19
CA GLY A 91 7.77 -13.38 7.65
C GLY A 91 6.64 -12.89 6.76
N ALA A 92 6.77 -11.70 6.18
CA ALA A 92 5.88 -11.24 5.11
C ALA A 92 5.99 -12.20 3.92
N ILE A 93 4.90 -12.35 3.17
CA ILE A 93 4.87 -13.20 1.97
C ILE A 93 4.59 -12.31 0.78
N PHE A 94 5.50 -12.32 -0.18
CA PHE A 94 5.45 -11.49 -1.39
C PHE A 94 5.10 -12.32 -2.63
N ASN A 95 3.95 -13.00 -2.62
CA ASN A 95 3.53 -13.85 -3.73
C ASN A 95 2.18 -13.45 -4.34
N GLY A 96 1.63 -12.30 -3.92
CA GLY A 96 0.33 -11.80 -4.39
C GLY A 96 -0.89 -12.60 -3.90
N ALA A 97 -0.71 -13.66 -3.11
CA ALA A 97 -1.83 -14.48 -2.63
C ALA A 97 -2.55 -13.87 -1.42
N LYS A 98 -1.85 -13.02 -0.65
CA LYS A 98 -2.40 -12.32 0.53
C LYS A 98 -1.69 -10.99 0.75
N ALA A 99 -2.32 -10.11 1.51
CA ALA A 99 -1.76 -8.80 1.85
C ALA A 99 -0.36 -8.93 2.48
N ILE A 100 0.54 -8.01 2.10
CA ILE A 100 1.90 -7.92 2.65
C ILE A 100 1.80 -7.52 4.13
N ARG A 101 2.57 -8.22 5.00
CA ARG A 101 2.56 -7.97 6.44
C ARG A 101 3.59 -6.90 6.81
N GLY A 102 3.13 -5.67 6.93
CA GLY A 102 3.94 -4.48 7.18
C GLY A 102 3.83 -3.49 6.03
N GLY A 103 4.69 -2.48 6.01
CA GLY A 103 4.61 -1.42 5.02
C GLY A 103 3.48 -0.44 5.32
N VAL A 104 2.80 0.01 4.27
CA VAL A 104 1.58 0.82 4.35
C VAL A 104 0.47 0.15 3.52
N PRO A 105 -0.20 -0.90 4.05
CA PRO A 105 -1.35 -1.48 3.38
C PRO A 105 -2.49 -0.47 3.23
N VAL A 106 -3.06 -0.40 2.04
CA VAL A 106 -4.26 0.42 1.76
C VAL A 106 -5.52 -0.36 2.15
N VAL A 107 -6.25 0.15 3.13
CA VAL A 107 -7.51 -0.43 3.62
C VAL A 107 -8.68 0.30 2.97
N PHE A 108 -9.48 -0.41 2.19
CA PHE A 108 -10.69 0.09 1.55
C PHE A 108 -11.55 -1.08 1.02
N PRO A 109 -12.89 -1.01 1.08
CA PRO A 109 -13.74 0.05 1.65
C PRO A 109 -14.07 -0.18 3.13
N GLN A 110 -13.34 -1.05 3.83
CA GLN A 110 -13.76 -1.57 5.12
C GLN A 110 -12.58 -1.70 6.07
N PHE A 111 -12.67 -1.14 7.27
CA PHE A 111 -11.71 -1.35 8.34
C PHE A 111 -12.15 -2.48 9.26
N GLY A 112 -11.24 -3.39 9.59
CA GLY A 112 -11.55 -4.60 10.37
C GLY A 112 -12.42 -5.58 9.57
N GLN A 113 -13.25 -6.34 10.28
CA GLN A 113 -14.20 -7.28 9.70
C GLN A 113 -15.59 -7.00 10.28
N PRO A 114 -16.31 -5.97 9.81
CA PRO A 114 -17.75 -5.87 10.06
C PRO A 114 -18.46 -7.01 9.32
N ASP A 115 -19.52 -7.51 9.95
CA ASP A 115 -20.31 -8.74 9.70
C ASP A 115 -20.84 -8.95 8.26
N THR A 116 -19.94 -8.87 7.27
CA THR A 116 -20.20 -8.94 5.83
C THR A 116 -19.33 -10.02 5.21
N ALA A 117 -19.69 -10.48 4.00
CA ALA A 117 -18.90 -11.44 3.23
C ALA A 117 -17.55 -10.86 2.71
N MET A 118 -17.23 -9.60 3.03
CA MET A 118 -16.01 -8.94 2.58
C MET A 118 -14.79 -9.40 3.39
N PRO A 119 -13.60 -9.57 2.74
CA PRO A 119 -12.37 -9.85 3.47
C PRO A 119 -12.07 -8.80 4.55
N GLN A 120 -11.42 -9.23 5.63
CA GLN A 120 -10.92 -8.32 6.65
C GLN A 120 -10.02 -7.25 5.99
N HIS A 121 -10.30 -5.98 6.32
CA HIS A 121 -9.67 -4.79 5.75
C HIS A 121 -9.95 -4.52 4.26
N GLY A 122 -11.02 -5.11 3.72
CA GLY A 122 -11.48 -4.86 2.37
C GLY A 122 -10.60 -5.48 1.27
N ILE A 123 -10.62 -4.87 0.09
CA ILE A 123 -10.13 -5.46 -1.16
C ILE A 123 -8.85 -4.80 -1.69
N ALA A 124 -8.62 -3.53 -1.34
CA ALA A 124 -7.55 -2.71 -1.92
C ALA A 124 -6.14 -3.33 -1.76
N ARG A 125 -5.78 -3.73 -0.54
CA ARG A 125 -4.48 -4.36 -0.21
C ARG A 125 -4.22 -5.75 -0.79
N THR A 126 -5.21 -6.33 -1.47
CA THR A 126 -5.11 -7.66 -2.12
C THR A 126 -5.37 -7.60 -3.63
N SER A 127 -5.49 -6.40 -4.18
CA SER A 127 -5.65 -6.16 -5.61
C SER A 127 -4.33 -5.68 -6.20
N THR A 128 -4.05 -5.98 -7.46
CA THR A 128 -2.91 -5.37 -8.17
C THR A 128 -3.33 -4.03 -8.77
N TRP A 129 -2.60 -2.98 -8.44
CA TRP A 129 -2.86 -1.62 -8.90
C TRP A 129 -2.07 -1.32 -10.18
N ALA A 130 -2.60 -0.43 -11.00
CA ALA A 130 -1.93 0.02 -12.22
C ALA A 130 -1.16 1.32 -11.98
N VAL A 131 0.04 1.43 -12.54
CA VAL A 131 0.76 2.71 -12.62
C VAL A 131 0.00 3.64 -13.54
N LYS A 132 -0.46 4.77 -13.00
CA LYS A 132 -1.04 5.86 -13.78
C LYS A 132 0.04 6.83 -14.24
N GLU A 133 0.97 7.17 -13.35
CA GLU A 133 1.98 8.19 -13.62
C GLU A 133 3.21 7.99 -12.74
N ILE A 134 4.38 8.27 -13.31
CA ILE A 134 5.64 8.47 -12.58
C ILE A 134 6.17 9.83 -13.02
N ARG A 135 6.48 10.71 -12.07
CA ARG A 135 7.17 11.97 -12.32
C ARG A 135 8.45 12.01 -11.52
N ASP A 136 9.49 12.56 -12.12
CA ASP A 136 10.81 12.63 -11.54
C ASP A 136 11.37 14.02 -11.86
N SER A 137 11.52 14.85 -10.83
CA SER A 137 12.17 16.15 -10.91
C SER A 137 13.27 16.26 -9.84
N ALA A 138 14.07 17.31 -9.92
CA ALA A 138 15.12 17.56 -8.92
C ALA A 138 14.54 17.75 -7.51
N GLU A 139 13.31 18.26 -7.41
CA GLU A 139 12.65 18.58 -6.15
C GLU A 139 11.79 17.44 -5.58
N GLU A 140 11.28 16.57 -6.46
CA GLU A 140 10.27 15.58 -6.08
C GLU A 140 10.25 14.36 -7.02
N ALA A 141 10.22 13.17 -6.41
CA ALA A 141 9.92 11.90 -7.08
C ALA A 141 8.49 11.47 -6.72
N CYS A 142 7.66 11.24 -7.74
CA CYS A 142 6.23 10.96 -7.59
C CYS A 142 5.83 9.66 -8.28
N LEU A 143 4.98 8.88 -7.61
CA LEU A 143 4.25 7.74 -8.17
C LEU A 143 2.75 7.94 -7.94
N THR A 144 1.94 7.77 -8.98
CA THR A 144 0.47 7.63 -8.84
C THR A 144 0.03 6.26 -9.33
N LEU A 145 -0.63 5.52 -8.44
CA LEU A 145 -1.26 4.22 -8.71
C LEU A 145 -2.78 4.37 -8.76
N THR A 146 -3.44 3.49 -9.50
CA THR A 146 -4.90 3.45 -9.60
C THR A 146 -5.47 2.05 -9.46
N LEU A 147 -6.68 1.97 -8.89
CA LEU A 147 -7.50 0.76 -8.84
C LEU A 147 -8.95 1.15 -9.13
N SER A 148 -9.60 0.43 -10.03
CA SER A 148 -11.03 0.57 -10.33
C SER A 148 -11.74 -0.75 -10.06
N ASP A 149 -13.07 -0.70 -10.01
CA ASP A 149 -13.86 -1.91 -9.91
C ASP A 149 -13.64 -2.86 -11.09
N SER A 150 -13.82 -4.15 -10.81
CA SER A 150 -13.76 -5.26 -11.75
C SER A 150 -14.82 -6.29 -11.35
N ALA A 151 -15.09 -7.29 -12.20
CA ALA A 151 -16.02 -8.37 -11.86
C ALA A 151 -15.69 -8.99 -10.49
N ALA A 152 -14.42 -9.32 -10.24
CA ALA A 152 -13.98 -9.94 -8.99
C ALA A 152 -14.12 -9.05 -7.74
N THR A 153 -14.07 -7.72 -7.89
CA THR A 153 -14.31 -6.81 -6.76
C THR A 153 -15.81 -6.60 -6.56
N ARG A 154 -16.59 -6.53 -7.64
CA ARG A 154 -18.06 -6.39 -7.58
C ARG A 154 -18.73 -7.62 -6.96
N ASP A 155 -18.16 -8.81 -7.14
CA ASP A 155 -18.60 -10.03 -6.45
C ASP A 155 -18.52 -9.91 -4.91
N LYS A 156 -17.60 -9.07 -4.39
CA LYS A 156 -17.41 -8.84 -2.95
C LYS A 156 -18.10 -7.57 -2.46
N TRP A 157 -18.20 -6.57 -3.33
CA TRP A 157 -18.75 -5.25 -3.04
C TRP A 157 -19.25 -4.62 -4.34
N ASP A 158 -20.57 -4.71 -4.58
CA ASP A 158 -21.19 -4.32 -5.85
C ASP A 158 -21.37 -2.80 -5.99
N TYR A 159 -20.25 -2.08 -6.03
CA TYR A 159 -20.19 -0.66 -6.33
C TYR A 159 -19.13 -0.39 -7.39
N ALA A 160 -19.43 0.58 -8.27
CA ALA A 160 -18.41 1.19 -9.09
C ALA A 160 -17.55 2.10 -8.21
N PHE A 161 -16.23 2.02 -8.32
CA PHE A 161 -15.31 2.85 -7.53
C PHE A 161 -14.04 3.16 -8.31
N GLY A 162 -13.40 4.27 -7.95
CA GLY A 162 -12.04 4.60 -8.39
C GLY A 162 -11.18 4.97 -7.19
N LEU A 163 -10.01 4.37 -7.08
CA LEU A 163 -8.99 4.74 -6.11
C LEU A 163 -7.77 5.30 -6.84
N GLU A 164 -7.20 6.37 -6.30
CA GLU A 164 -5.87 6.84 -6.66
C GLU A 164 -4.99 6.90 -5.40
N PHE A 165 -3.81 6.30 -5.47
CA PHE A 165 -2.81 6.37 -4.42
C PHE A 165 -1.54 7.06 -4.94
N ALA A 166 -1.32 8.27 -4.47
CA ALA A 166 -0.15 9.08 -4.83
C ALA A 166 0.89 9.05 -3.72
N VAL A 167 2.14 8.77 -4.09
CA VAL A 167 3.32 8.81 -3.22
C VAL A 167 4.26 9.86 -3.77
N SER A 168 4.58 10.85 -2.95
CA SER A 168 5.52 11.94 -3.25
C SER A 168 6.69 11.84 -2.27
N LEU A 169 7.90 11.81 -2.82
CA LEU A 169 9.16 11.72 -2.09
C LEU A 169 9.99 12.97 -2.38
N THR A 170 10.36 13.68 -1.32
CA THR A 170 11.29 14.82 -1.37
C THR A 170 12.55 14.48 -0.59
N ALA A 171 13.48 15.44 -0.48
CA ALA A 171 14.67 15.29 0.34
C ALA A 171 14.38 14.99 1.83
N VAL A 172 13.26 15.47 2.38
CA VAL A 172 12.99 15.47 3.83
C VAL A 172 11.65 14.87 4.22
N SER A 173 10.81 14.49 3.24
CA SER A 173 9.46 14.01 3.52
C SER A 173 8.99 12.96 2.51
N LEU A 174 8.07 12.12 2.99
CA LEU A 174 7.26 11.23 2.19
C LEU A 174 5.79 11.61 2.42
N THR A 175 5.09 11.99 1.36
CA THR A 175 3.66 12.29 1.38
C THR A 175 2.88 11.20 0.67
N MET A 176 1.84 10.68 1.32
CA MET A 176 0.95 9.67 0.75
C MET A 176 -0.47 10.21 0.73
N THR A 177 -1.11 10.18 -0.44
CA THR A 177 -2.50 10.64 -0.62
C THR A 177 -3.34 9.54 -1.23
N LEU A 178 -4.43 9.16 -0.55
CA LEU A 178 -5.46 8.27 -1.07
C LEU A 178 -6.68 9.10 -1.48
N ARG A 179 -7.12 8.95 -2.74
CA ARG A 179 -8.33 9.56 -3.27
C ARG A 179 -9.34 8.47 -3.58
N VAL A 180 -10.60 8.71 -3.21
CA VAL A 180 -11.73 7.83 -3.50
C VAL A 180 -12.70 8.58 -4.40
N ALA A 181 -13.09 7.95 -5.50
CA ALA A 181 -14.09 8.43 -6.44
C ALA A 181 -15.28 7.46 -6.46
N ASN A 182 -16.49 8.01 -6.44
CA ASN A 182 -17.73 7.28 -6.74
C ASN A 182 -18.20 7.65 -8.15
N PRO A 183 -17.83 6.88 -9.19
CA PRO A 183 -18.33 7.10 -10.55
C PRO A 183 -19.72 6.47 -10.76
N GLY A 184 -20.24 5.73 -9.78
CA GLY A 184 -21.50 5.02 -9.86
C GLY A 184 -22.71 5.92 -9.67
N PRO A 185 -23.91 5.43 -10.04
CA PRO A 185 -25.15 6.18 -9.88
C PRO A 185 -25.70 6.17 -8.44
N ALA A 186 -25.19 5.30 -7.57
CA ALA A 186 -25.65 5.13 -6.19
C ALA A 186 -24.58 5.60 -5.19
N PRO A 187 -24.99 6.24 -4.06
CA PRO A 187 -24.06 6.51 -2.97
C PRO A 187 -23.56 5.21 -2.34
N PHE A 188 -22.34 5.24 -1.81
CA PHE A 188 -21.79 4.16 -0.98
C PHE A 188 -21.12 4.73 0.27
N ASP A 189 -21.17 3.95 1.34
CA ASP A 189 -20.39 4.18 2.56
C ASP A 189 -19.08 3.42 2.48
N PHE A 190 -18.02 3.99 3.06
CA PHE A 190 -16.72 3.35 3.08
C PHE A 190 -15.88 3.79 4.28
N HIS A 191 -14.94 2.93 4.63
CA HIS A 191 -13.77 3.22 5.44
C HIS A 191 -12.54 3.27 4.54
N ALA A 192 -11.63 4.19 4.83
CA ALA A 192 -10.33 4.27 4.18
C ALA A 192 -9.25 4.48 5.23
N LEU A 193 -8.15 3.73 5.14
CA LEU A 193 -7.03 3.83 6.08
C LEU A 193 -5.70 3.48 5.41
N LEU A 194 -4.67 4.26 5.70
CA LEU A 194 -3.27 3.92 5.41
C LEU A 194 -2.70 3.22 6.64
N HIS A 195 -2.51 1.90 6.56
CA HIS A 195 -2.19 1.07 7.73
C HIS A 195 -0.69 1.06 8.02
N THR A 196 -0.13 2.24 8.29
CA THR A 196 1.31 2.47 8.36
C THR A 196 1.98 1.72 9.52
N TYR A 197 2.95 0.86 9.18
CA TYR A 197 3.85 0.22 10.14
C TYR A 197 5.15 1.01 10.23
N PHE A 198 5.32 1.80 11.28
CA PHE A 198 6.57 2.51 11.53
C PHE A 198 7.64 1.57 12.07
N ARG A 199 8.86 1.69 11.55
CA ARG A 199 10.04 1.07 12.14
C ARG A 199 10.51 1.90 13.32
N VAL A 200 10.68 1.26 14.46
CA VAL A 200 11.24 1.86 15.66
C VAL A 200 12.38 0.99 16.19
N PRO A 201 13.42 1.57 16.83
CA PRO A 201 14.54 0.79 17.36
C PRO A 201 14.12 -0.17 18.48
N ASP A 202 13.32 0.32 19.41
CA ASP A 202 12.81 -0.43 20.56
C ASP A 202 11.44 0.10 20.98
N ILE A 203 10.44 -0.78 21.02
CA ILE A 203 9.08 -0.43 21.46
C ILE A 203 9.02 -0.07 22.95
N GLY A 204 9.93 -0.59 23.78
CA GLY A 204 9.99 -0.32 25.21
C GLY A 204 10.36 1.12 25.56
N THR A 205 11.09 1.80 24.67
CA THR A 205 11.50 3.21 24.84
C THR A 205 10.76 4.17 23.90
N THR A 206 9.97 3.64 22.97
CA THR A 206 9.20 4.46 22.02
C THR A 206 7.98 5.07 22.70
N VAL A 207 7.69 6.33 22.37
CA VAL A 207 6.50 7.04 22.83
C VAL A 207 5.73 7.66 21.68
N VAL A 208 4.41 7.65 21.76
CA VAL A 208 3.52 8.41 20.86
C VAL A 208 3.08 9.69 21.57
N ARG A 209 3.17 10.84 20.88
CA ARG A 209 2.77 12.17 21.39
C ARG A 209 1.69 12.77 20.51
N GLY A 210 1.07 13.86 20.96
CA GLY A 210 0.10 14.65 20.17
C GLY A 210 -1.36 14.18 20.27
N LEU A 211 -1.63 13.15 21.08
CA LEU A 211 -2.97 12.59 21.26
C LEU A 211 -3.61 12.91 22.63
N ARG A 212 -2.92 13.69 23.49
CA ARG A 212 -3.46 14.11 24.78
C ARG A 212 -4.80 14.85 24.61
N GLY A 213 -5.78 14.49 25.42
CA GLY A 213 -7.14 15.05 25.40
C GLY A 213 -8.04 14.42 24.33
N ARG A 214 -7.53 13.56 23.45
CA ARG A 214 -8.33 12.86 22.45
C ARG A 214 -9.14 11.75 23.09
N THR A 215 -10.38 11.59 22.64
CA THR A 215 -11.19 10.41 22.96
C THR A 215 -10.74 9.25 22.07
N TYR A 216 -10.68 8.05 22.61
CA TYR A 216 -10.38 6.83 21.86
C TYR A 216 -11.23 5.65 22.32
N ILE A 217 -11.43 4.70 21.41
CA ILE A 217 -12.04 3.41 21.68
C ILE A 217 -10.92 2.40 21.93
N ASP A 218 -10.91 1.76 23.10
CA ASP A 218 -9.96 0.70 23.44
C ASP A 218 -10.51 -0.67 23.07
N LYS A 219 -10.05 -1.24 21.96
CA LYS A 219 -10.53 -2.54 21.48
C LYS A 219 -10.03 -3.72 22.30
N VAL A 220 -8.98 -3.53 23.09
CA VAL A 220 -8.47 -4.57 24.00
C VAL A 220 -9.29 -4.60 25.29
N ALA A 221 -9.92 -3.49 25.66
CA ALA A 221 -10.79 -3.36 26.82
C ALA A 221 -12.27 -3.24 26.40
N ASP A 222 -12.78 -4.24 25.67
CA ASP A 222 -14.19 -4.41 25.28
C ASP A 222 -14.81 -3.23 24.51
N GLY A 223 -13.99 -2.40 23.85
CA GLY A 223 -14.47 -1.24 23.09
C GLY A 223 -14.86 -0.04 23.95
N VAL A 224 -14.41 0.04 25.20
CA VAL A 224 -14.72 1.17 26.09
C VAL A 224 -14.09 2.46 25.56
N SER A 225 -14.89 3.53 25.53
CA SER A 225 -14.44 4.88 25.20
C SER A 225 -13.72 5.54 26.37
N ARG A 226 -12.56 6.14 26.13
CA ARG A 226 -11.69 6.78 27.13
C ARG A 226 -11.10 8.08 26.59
N VAL A 227 -10.65 8.96 27.48
CA VAL A 227 -9.88 10.16 27.12
C VAL A 227 -8.41 9.93 27.42
N GLU A 228 -7.53 10.24 26.47
CA GLU A 228 -6.09 10.14 26.64
C GLU A 228 -5.57 11.24 27.56
N ALA A 229 -5.19 10.88 28.78
CA ALA A 229 -4.67 11.82 29.76
C ALA A 229 -3.16 12.08 29.58
N ALA A 230 -2.43 11.12 29.00
CA ALA A 230 -0.97 11.17 28.91
C ALA A 230 -0.50 12.10 27.79
N ALA A 231 0.56 12.87 28.06
CA ALA A 231 1.26 13.62 27.01
C ALA A 231 2.17 12.72 26.16
N GLU A 232 2.65 11.63 26.75
CA GLU A 232 3.50 10.61 26.15
C GLU A 232 2.86 9.24 26.40
N ILE A 233 2.53 8.54 25.32
CA ILE A 233 1.89 7.23 25.37
C ILE A 233 2.97 6.18 25.18
N HIS A 234 3.21 5.41 26.24
CA HIS A 234 4.03 4.21 26.19
C HIS A 234 3.18 3.00 25.79
N LEU A 235 3.79 2.00 25.14
CA LEU A 235 3.11 0.80 24.65
C LEU A 235 3.71 -0.47 25.28
N PRO A 236 3.58 -0.67 26.61
CA PRO A 236 4.23 -1.79 27.32
C PRO A 236 3.57 -3.15 27.07
N SER A 237 2.40 -3.17 26.43
CA SER A 237 1.62 -4.38 26.15
C SER A 237 0.84 -4.22 24.85
N PHE A 238 0.22 -5.32 24.41
CA PHE A 238 -0.67 -5.30 23.25
C PHE A 238 -1.70 -4.18 23.38
N THR A 239 -1.77 -3.32 22.37
CA THR A 239 -2.58 -2.11 22.34
C THR A 239 -3.28 -2.01 21.00
N ASP A 240 -4.59 -1.82 21.00
CA ASP A 240 -5.40 -1.52 19.81
C ASP A 240 -6.42 -0.44 20.18
N ARG A 241 -6.11 0.81 19.80
CA ARG A 241 -6.89 2.00 20.13
C ARG A 241 -7.25 2.77 18.87
N VAL A 242 -8.52 3.16 18.76
CA VAL A 242 -9.00 4.04 17.69
C VAL A 242 -9.26 5.41 18.27
N TYR A 243 -8.35 6.36 18.04
CA TYR A 243 -8.52 7.75 18.43
C TYR A 243 -9.54 8.43 17.50
N LEU A 244 -10.51 9.12 18.09
CA LEU A 244 -11.57 9.81 17.37
C LEU A 244 -11.10 11.20 16.93
N GLY A 245 -11.56 11.63 15.75
CA GLY A 245 -11.32 12.97 15.24
C GLY A 245 -12.03 14.05 16.06
N GLU A 246 -11.73 15.31 15.74
CA GLU A 246 -12.58 16.43 16.19
C GLU A 246 -13.93 16.34 15.48
N ALA A 247 -15.01 16.58 16.23
CA ALA A 247 -16.36 16.70 15.67
C ALA A 247 -16.49 17.97 14.83
#